data_AF-A0A917G3M7-F1
#
_entry.id   AF-A0A917G3M7-F1
#
_cell.length_a   1.000
_cell.length_b   1.000
_cell.length_c   1.000
_cell.angle_alpha   90.00
_cell.angle_beta   90.00
_cell.angle_gamma   90.00
#
_symmetry.space_group_name_H-M   'P 1'
#
loop_
_entity.id
_entity.type
_entity.pdbx_description
1 polymer ?
#
loop_
_entity_poly.entity_id
_entity_poly.type
_entity_poly.pdbx_seq_one_letter_code
_entity_poly.pdbx_strand_id
1 'polypeptide(L)'
;MIWIIIALLIFIFQIATILIAEFRHPSKAVAWLLILFVFPVIGFVMYYFLAKSFQRRRTVRKRGIIAEEVRLQALRRSKLIHRASELGGGEFVQQERLFHLLQQFPYFPITGCNKTDILNDGEQTYEAILAAIGQAKHHIHLEYYTVRDDEIGRRFKEALIDKARAGVQVRLIYDGVGSYDLSASYIGELADAGVMLQCFLPPRNAFFEKRINYRNHRKIVVIDGLVGFVGGINIGDEYLGKDKKLGYWRDTHLQITGDAVYSLQDVFMRDWWFTSRERLSDPAFLPEHHCRSDEQVQIVSSGPDSSADAILECMFNAIAVAKSRIYITTPYFIPDSSILMGLRTAALSGVDVRIIIPEVSDSKLVMFASLSYVEDLLASGIRVYRYRKGFIHSKVLIVDKLLASVGTANMDMRSFFSNFELNALLFDKDTMDKLEAEFMNDIAGCYELKLSEFGERPRWQKASEVAARMLAPLL
;
A
#
# COMPACT_ATOMS: atom_id res chain seq x y z
N MET A 1 -49.47 -10.48 -10.76
CA MET A 1 -48.77 -11.52 -11.53
C MET A 1 -47.76 -10.95 -12.52
N ILE A 2 -48.15 -10.05 -13.44
CA ILE A 2 -47.21 -9.45 -14.40
C ILE A 2 -46.02 -8.75 -13.72
N TRP A 3 -46.25 -8.00 -12.63
CA TRP A 3 -45.18 -7.33 -11.89
C TRP A 3 -44.17 -8.29 -11.25
N ILE A 4 -44.59 -9.49 -10.84
CA ILE A 4 -43.69 -10.53 -10.28
C ILE A 4 -42.81 -11.09 -11.38
N ILE A 5 -43.38 -11.34 -12.57
CA ILE A 5 -42.63 -11.79 -13.74
C ILE A 5 -41.59 -10.74 -14.14
N ILE A 6 -41.98 -9.46 -14.18
CA ILE A 6 -41.06 -8.35 -14.46
C ILE A 6 -39.93 -8.31 -13.43
N ALA A 7 -40.25 -8.40 -12.13
CA ALA A 7 -39.24 -8.40 -11.07
C ALA A 7 -38.27 -9.58 -11.19
N LEU A 8 -38.77 -10.78 -11.50
CA LEU A 8 -37.95 -11.98 -11.71
C LEU A 8 -37.04 -11.83 -12.93
N LEU A 9 -37.55 -11.32 -14.05
CA LEU A 9 -36.76 -11.07 -15.26
C LEU A 9 -35.65 -10.05 -15.00
N ILE A 10 -35.94 -8.99 -14.25
CA ILE A 10 -34.93 -8.01 -13.83
C ILE A 10 -33.86 -8.70 -12.98
N PHE A 11 -34.25 -9.52 -12.00
CA PHE A 11 -33.31 -10.22 -11.13
C PHE A 11 -32.42 -11.22 -11.90
N ILE A 12 -33.00 -11.99 -12.84
CA ILE A 12 -32.24 -12.90 -13.72
C ILE A 12 -31.26 -12.12 -14.59
N PHE A 13 -31.69 -11.02 -15.18
CA PHE A 13 -30.83 -10.15 -15.98
C PHE A 13 -29.67 -9.58 -15.15
N GLN A 14 -29.92 -9.20 -13.90
CA GLN A 14 -28.89 -8.73 -12.98
C GLN A 14 -27.86 -9.82 -12.66
N ILE A 15 -28.31 -11.03 -12.30
CA ILE A 15 -27.42 -12.18 -12.06
C ILE A 15 -26.56 -12.45 -13.29
N ALA A 16 -27.17 -12.52 -14.49
CA ALA A 16 -26.45 -12.72 -15.73
C ALA A 16 -25.41 -11.62 -15.98
N THR A 17 -25.76 -10.35 -15.70
CA THR A 17 -24.84 -9.22 -15.81
C THR A 17 -23.63 -9.37 -14.88
N ILE A 18 -23.85 -9.76 -13.62
CA ILE A 18 -22.77 -9.98 -12.65
C ILE A 18 -21.84 -11.11 -13.13
N LEU A 19 -22.42 -12.25 -13.51
CA LEU A 19 -21.66 -13.42 -13.97
C LEU A 19 -20.84 -13.13 -15.23
N ILE A 20 -21.42 -12.43 -16.21
CA ILE A 20 -20.75 -12.09 -17.46
C ILE A 20 -19.66 -11.04 -17.24
N ALA A 21 -19.89 -10.02 -16.40
CA ALA A 21 -18.93 -8.96 -16.20
C ALA A 21 -17.76 -9.35 -15.29
N GLU A 22 -18.00 -10.21 -14.29
CA GLU A 22 -17.01 -10.64 -13.30
C GLU A 22 -16.47 -12.07 -13.57
N PHE A 23 -16.67 -12.62 -14.78
CA PHE A 23 -16.28 -14.00 -15.13
C PHE A 23 -14.80 -14.33 -14.87
N ARG A 24 -13.92 -13.33 -14.92
CA ARG A 24 -12.48 -13.49 -14.67
C ARG A 24 -12.11 -13.58 -13.19
N HIS A 25 -13.02 -13.18 -12.30
CA HIS A 25 -12.82 -13.20 -10.85
C HIS A 25 -14.05 -13.82 -10.17
N PRO A 26 -14.19 -15.16 -10.20
CA PRO A 26 -15.36 -15.85 -9.66
C PRO A 26 -15.66 -15.49 -8.21
N SER A 27 -14.64 -15.25 -7.39
CA SER A 27 -14.80 -14.83 -6.00
C SER A 27 -15.52 -13.48 -5.87
N LYS A 28 -15.20 -12.49 -6.73
CA LYS A 28 -15.91 -11.20 -6.78
C LYS A 28 -17.34 -11.35 -7.27
N ALA A 29 -17.57 -12.21 -8.27
CA ALA A 29 -18.92 -12.50 -8.76
C ALA A 29 -19.79 -13.05 -7.63
N VAL A 30 -19.28 -14.02 -6.86
CA VAL A 30 -19.99 -14.61 -5.71
C VAL A 30 -20.30 -13.56 -4.64
N ALA A 31 -19.35 -12.68 -4.30
CA ALA A 31 -19.59 -11.60 -3.34
C ALA A 31 -20.73 -10.67 -3.78
N TRP A 32 -20.73 -10.27 -5.06
CA TRP A 32 -21.79 -9.43 -5.61
C TRP A 32 -23.14 -10.13 -5.72
N LEU A 33 -23.15 -11.42 -6.06
CA LEU A 33 -24.37 -12.23 -6.06
C LEU A 33 -24.96 -12.38 -4.66
N LEU A 34 -24.12 -12.51 -3.62
CA LEU A 34 -24.57 -12.54 -2.23
C LEU A 34 -25.23 -11.22 -1.83
N ILE A 35 -24.59 -10.08 -2.12
CA ILE A 35 -25.15 -8.75 -1.81
C ILE A 35 -26.48 -8.56 -2.56
N LEU A 36 -26.53 -8.93 -3.84
CA LEU A 36 -27.74 -8.87 -4.65
C LEU A 36 -28.85 -9.78 -4.08
N PHE A 37 -28.51 -10.98 -3.61
CA PHE A 37 -29.49 -11.91 -3.06
C PHE A 37 -30.08 -11.43 -1.73
N VAL A 38 -29.23 -10.93 -0.82
CA VAL A 38 -29.67 -10.43 0.50
C VAL A 38 -30.38 -9.08 0.38
N PHE A 39 -29.91 -8.21 -0.52
CA PHE A 39 -30.47 -6.88 -0.74
C PHE A 39 -30.73 -6.63 -2.24
N PRO A 40 -31.81 -7.14 -2.84
CA PRO A 40 -32.03 -7.08 -4.29
C PRO A 40 -31.98 -5.67 -4.90
N VAL A 41 -32.60 -4.69 -4.23
CA VAL A 41 -32.62 -3.30 -4.73
C VAL A 41 -31.29 -2.60 -4.47
N ILE A 42 -30.76 -2.69 -3.25
CA ILE A 42 -29.52 -2.01 -2.85
C ILE A 42 -28.32 -2.63 -3.55
N GLY A 43 -28.24 -3.97 -3.59
CA GLY A 43 -27.19 -4.72 -4.26
C GLY A 43 -27.12 -4.44 -5.75
N PHE A 44 -28.26 -4.21 -6.42
CA PHE A 44 -28.27 -3.77 -7.80
C PHE A 44 -27.65 -2.38 -7.97
N VAL A 45 -28.07 -1.41 -7.16
CA VAL A 45 -27.52 -0.04 -7.19
C VAL A 45 -26.02 -0.09 -6.88
N MET A 46 -25.64 -0.79 -5.80
CA MET A 46 -24.25 -0.95 -5.40
C MET A 46 -23.42 -1.62 -6.51
N TYR A 47 -23.92 -2.68 -7.14
CA TYR A 47 -23.22 -3.32 -8.24
C TYR A 47 -23.02 -2.33 -9.39
N TYR A 48 -24.05 -1.60 -9.80
CA TYR A 48 -23.94 -0.70 -10.93
C TYR A 48 -22.96 0.47 -10.70
N PHE A 49 -22.80 0.95 -9.46
CA PHE A 49 -21.95 2.09 -9.12
C PHE A 49 -20.56 1.72 -8.59
N LEU A 50 -20.44 0.61 -7.85
CA LEU A 50 -19.19 0.14 -7.25
C LEU A 50 -18.57 -1.05 -7.99
N ALA A 51 -19.37 -1.95 -8.57
CA ALA A 51 -18.83 -3.06 -9.35
C ALA A 51 -18.46 -2.59 -10.75
N LYS A 52 -17.17 -2.37 -10.94
CA LYS A 52 -16.62 -2.25 -12.27
C LYS A 52 -15.39 -3.13 -12.40
N SER A 53 -15.39 -3.91 -13.45
CA SER A 53 -14.34 -4.84 -13.82
C SER A 53 -13.04 -4.15 -14.21
N PHE A 54 -11.93 -4.84 -13.94
CA PHE A 54 -10.56 -4.51 -14.37
C PHE A 54 -10.39 -4.33 -15.88
N GLN A 55 -11.39 -4.68 -16.71
CA GLN A 55 -11.29 -4.56 -18.16
C GLN A 55 -11.10 -3.11 -18.67
N ARG A 56 -11.37 -2.09 -17.83
CA ARG A 56 -11.05 -0.67 -18.12
C ARG A 56 -9.73 -0.17 -17.53
N ARG A 57 -8.79 -1.02 -17.07
CA ARG A 57 -7.39 -0.60 -16.79
C ARG A 57 -6.79 0.18 -17.98
N ARG A 58 -7.17 -0.20 -19.21
CA ARG A 58 -6.79 0.51 -20.46
C ARG A 58 -7.21 1.98 -20.54
N THR A 59 -8.26 2.43 -19.85
CA THR A 59 -8.71 3.84 -19.90
C THR A 59 -8.00 4.72 -18.87
N VAL A 60 -7.53 4.15 -17.75
CA VAL A 60 -6.65 4.84 -16.78
C VAL A 60 -5.23 4.97 -17.35
N ARG A 61 -4.83 4.01 -18.19
CA ARG A 61 -3.58 3.93 -18.95
C ARG A 61 -3.33 5.05 -19.97
N LYS A 62 -3.98 6.21 -19.86
CA LYS A 62 -3.68 7.38 -20.70
C LYS A 62 -2.24 7.83 -20.39
N ARG A 63 -1.31 7.28 -21.19
CA ARG A 63 0.11 7.60 -21.36
C ARG A 63 0.43 9.04 -20.96
N GLY A 64 0.67 9.25 -19.67
CA GLY A 64 1.46 10.36 -19.17
C GLY A 64 2.91 9.93 -19.27
N ILE A 65 3.51 10.12 -20.43
CA ILE A 65 4.96 10.00 -20.55
C ILE A 65 5.48 11.19 -19.74
N ILE A 66 5.95 10.97 -18.49
CA ILE A 66 7.08 11.78 -17.98
C ILE A 66 8.02 11.94 -19.16
N ALA A 67 8.50 13.15 -19.46
CA ALA A 67 9.46 13.35 -20.55
C ALA A 67 10.44 12.19 -20.53
N GLU A 68 10.34 11.28 -21.51
CA GLU A 68 11.06 10.01 -21.50
C GLU A 68 12.56 10.29 -21.32
N GLU A 69 12.98 11.42 -21.86
CA GLU A 69 14.22 12.14 -21.62
C GLU A 69 14.59 12.35 -20.14
N VAL A 70 13.71 12.96 -19.32
CA VAL A 70 13.93 13.22 -17.89
C VAL A 70 14.09 11.92 -17.10
N ARG A 71 13.31 10.90 -17.45
CA ARG A 71 13.45 9.56 -16.89
C ARG A 71 14.76 8.89 -17.30
N LEU A 72 15.11 8.94 -18.58
CA LEU A 72 16.37 8.39 -19.09
C LEU A 72 17.58 9.10 -18.48
N GLN A 73 17.46 10.40 -18.16
CA GLN A 73 18.48 11.14 -17.43
C GLN A 73 18.65 10.61 -16.01
N ALA A 74 17.56 10.39 -15.26
CA ALA A 74 17.65 9.77 -13.94
C ALA A 74 18.31 8.39 -14.01
N LEU A 75 17.89 7.53 -14.95
CA LEU A 75 18.50 6.22 -15.15
C LEU A 75 20.00 6.28 -15.48
N ARG A 76 20.44 7.29 -16.23
CA ARG A 76 21.87 7.51 -16.53
C ARG A 76 22.66 7.99 -15.33
N ARG A 77 22.03 8.71 -14.40
CA ARG A 77 22.63 9.18 -13.14
C ARG A 77 22.66 8.07 -12.09
N SER A 78 21.76 7.09 -12.19
CA SER A 78 21.64 6.04 -11.19
C SER A 78 22.73 4.98 -11.29
N LYS A 79 23.21 4.52 -10.12
CA LYS A 79 23.93 3.25 -9.99
C LYS A 79 22.93 2.10 -10.04
N LEU A 80 22.79 1.49 -11.21
CA LEU A 80 21.87 0.38 -11.43
C LEU A 80 22.51 -0.97 -11.12
N ILE A 81 21.71 -1.88 -10.56
CA ILE A 81 22.11 -3.27 -10.30
C ILE A 81 21.68 -4.14 -11.49
N HIS A 82 22.67 -4.74 -12.16
CA HIS A 82 22.43 -5.50 -13.40
C HIS A 82 22.54 -7.02 -13.22
N ARG A 83 23.19 -7.49 -12.15
CA ARG A 83 23.37 -8.92 -11.87
C ARG A 83 22.98 -9.25 -10.44
N ALA A 84 22.46 -10.46 -10.24
CA ALA A 84 22.10 -10.96 -8.92
C ALA A 84 23.29 -10.96 -7.93
N SER A 85 24.52 -11.14 -8.43
CA SER A 85 25.74 -11.11 -7.62
C SER A 85 26.09 -9.74 -7.04
N GLU A 86 25.47 -8.67 -7.54
CA GLU A 86 25.67 -7.30 -7.06
C GLU A 86 24.69 -6.92 -5.93
N LEU A 87 23.70 -7.77 -5.65
CA LEU A 87 22.84 -7.62 -4.47
C LEU A 87 23.56 -8.07 -3.20
N GLY A 88 23.32 -7.36 -2.10
CA GLY A 88 23.85 -7.68 -0.79
C GLY A 88 23.49 -9.09 -0.32
N GLY A 89 24.35 -9.67 0.52
CA GLY A 89 24.06 -10.91 1.24
C GLY A 89 24.28 -12.23 0.50
N GLY A 90 24.55 -12.23 -0.81
CA GLY A 90 24.92 -13.44 -1.58
C GLY A 90 23.80 -14.47 -1.81
N GLU A 91 22.69 -14.40 -1.05
CA GLU A 91 21.51 -15.27 -1.18
C GLU A 91 20.87 -15.21 -2.57
N PHE A 92 20.95 -14.06 -3.23
CA PHE A 92 20.39 -13.84 -4.57
C PHE A 92 21.12 -14.59 -5.69
N VAL A 93 22.38 -14.99 -5.48
CA VAL A 93 23.19 -15.70 -6.51
C VAL A 93 22.52 -17.00 -6.93
N GLN A 94 21.79 -17.66 -6.01
CA GLN A 94 21.06 -18.90 -6.30
C GLN A 94 19.61 -18.66 -6.77
N GLN A 95 19.18 -17.40 -6.91
CA GLN A 95 17.80 -17.00 -7.17
C GLN A 95 17.67 -16.15 -8.44
N GLU A 96 18.38 -16.52 -9.50
CA GLU A 96 18.38 -15.78 -10.78
C GLU A 96 16.98 -15.55 -11.34
N ARG A 97 16.07 -16.53 -11.20
CA ARG A 97 14.68 -16.38 -11.65
C ARG A 97 13.95 -15.23 -10.94
N LEU A 98 14.12 -15.10 -9.61
CA LEU A 98 13.53 -13.99 -8.86
C LEU A 98 14.16 -12.67 -9.29
N PHE A 99 15.49 -12.63 -9.41
CA PHE A 99 16.20 -11.44 -9.88
C PHE A 99 15.71 -10.98 -11.26
N HIS A 100 15.59 -11.89 -12.23
CA HIS A 100 15.09 -11.57 -13.57
C HIS A 100 13.66 -11.04 -13.55
N LEU A 101 12.80 -11.57 -12.68
CA LEU A 101 11.44 -11.06 -12.49
C LEU A 101 11.46 -9.64 -11.94
N LEU A 102 12.28 -9.36 -10.92
CA LEU A 102 12.44 -8.01 -10.37
C LEU A 102 12.95 -7.02 -11.41
N GLN A 103 13.76 -7.47 -12.37
CA GLN A 103 14.22 -6.67 -13.51
C GLN A 103 13.15 -6.47 -14.60
N GLN A 104 12.05 -7.24 -14.61
CA GLN A 104 10.92 -7.03 -15.54
C GLN A 104 10.04 -5.83 -15.18
N PHE A 105 10.37 -5.08 -14.13
CA PHE A 105 9.72 -3.82 -13.79
C PHE A 105 10.56 -2.63 -14.28
N PRO A 106 10.62 -2.36 -15.61
CA PRO A 106 11.57 -1.42 -16.20
C PRO A 106 11.35 0.02 -15.74
N TYR A 107 10.18 0.33 -15.17
CA TYR A 107 9.88 1.65 -14.63
C TYR A 107 10.65 1.96 -13.34
N PHE A 108 11.01 0.94 -12.58
CA PHE A 108 11.63 1.12 -11.27
C PHE A 108 12.72 0.05 -11.09
N PRO A 109 13.93 0.29 -11.62
CA PRO A 109 15.02 -0.67 -11.52
C PRO A 109 15.53 -0.78 -10.08
N ILE A 110 16.31 -1.83 -9.82
CA ILE A 110 17.07 -1.94 -8.58
C ILE A 110 18.23 -0.94 -8.66
N THR A 111 18.28 -0.03 -7.68
CA THR A 111 19.33 0.98 -7.54
C THR A 111 20.28 0.59 -6.41
N GLY A 112 21.56 0.93 -6.50
CA GLY A 112 22.62 0.51 -5.57
C GLY A 112 23.39 1.66 -4.92
N CYS A 113 22.83 2.86 -4.93
CA CYS A 113 23.36 4.07 -4.30
C CYS A 113 22.24 4.59 -3.40
N ASN A 114 22.07 4.00 -2.21
CA ASN A 114 21.00 4.37 -1.29
C ASN A 114 21.46 4.30 0.16
N LYS A 115 20.74 5.02 1.01
CA LYS A 115 20.73 4.84 2.46
C LYS A 115 19.29 4.85 2.95
N THR A 116 18.94 3.87 3.76
CA THR A 116 17.59 3.70 4.32
C THR A 116 17.62 3.81 5.84
N ASP A 117 16.82 4.73 6.37
CA ASP A 117 16.57 4.84 7.80
C ASP A 117 15.12 4.41 8.09
N ILE A 118 14.95 3.54 9.10
CA ILE A 118 13.64 2.98 9.49
C ILE A 118 13.04 3.84 10.59
N LEU A 119 11.79 4.27 10.41
CA LEU A 119 11.03 5.09 11.34
C LEU A 119 9.86 4.24 11.85
N ASN A 120 9.80 4.03 13.17
CA ASN A 120 8.96 2.98 13.78
C ASN A 120 7.60 3.44 14.33
N ASP A 121 7.30 4.73 14.25
CA ASP A 121 6.05 5.30 14.76
C ASP A 121 5.76 6.66 14.11
N GLY A 122 4.59 7.22 14.44
CA GLY A 122 4.16 8.53 13.97
C GLY A 122 5.08 9.66 14.40
N GLU A 123 5.58 9.66 15.64
CA GLU A 123 6.41 10.74 16.18
C GLU A 123 7.73 10.85 15.43
N GLN A 124 8.48 9.76 15.32
CA GLN A 124 9.73 9.71 14.56
C GLN A 124 9.52 10.09 13.09
N THR A 125 8.42 9.62 12.49
CA THR A 125 8.11 9.87 11.09
C THR A 125 7.78 11.34 10.83
N TYR A 126 6.89 11.92 11.63
CA TYR A 126 6.49 13.31 11.45
C TYR A 126 7.63 14.28 11.73
N GLU A 127 8.42 14.06 12.79
CA GLU A 127 9.57 14.92 13.07
C GLU A 127 10.63 14.83 11.96
N ALA A 128 10.90 13.65 11.42
CA ALA A 128 11.81 13.49 10.28
C ALA A 128 11.31 14.22 9.02
N ILE A 129 10.02 14.08 8.69
CA ILE A 129 9.43 14.74 7.52
C ILE A 129 9.40 16.26 7.70
N LEU A 130 8.95 16.77 8.86
CA LEU A 130 8.91 18.20 9.14
C LEU A 130 10.32 18.82 9.15
N ALA A 131 11.31 18.11 9.70
CA ALA A 131 12.71 18.55 9.64
C ALA A 131 13.23 18.63 8.19
N ALA A 132 12.87 17.65 7.35
CA ALA A 132 13.26 17.65 5.93
C ALA A 132 12.55 18.78 5.15
N ILE A 133 11.24 18.99 5.38
CA ILE A 133 10.48 20.14 4.84
C ILE A 133 11.17 21.44 5.24
N GLY A 134 11.55 21.60 6.51
CA GLY A 134 12.27 22.75 7.04
C GLY A 134 13.61 23.04 6.34
N GLN A 135 14.24 22.03 5.74
CA GLN A 135 15.50 22.17 5.00
C GLN A 135 15.33 22.34 3.49
N ALA A 136 14.13 22.15 2.96
CA ALA A 136 13.86 22.21 1.53
C ALA A 136 14.23 23.58 0.92
N LYS A 137 14.82 23.55 -0.27
CA LYS A 137 15.34 24.73 -1.00
C LYS A 137 14.73 24.92 -2.39
N HIS A 138 14.28 23.86 -3.03
CA HIS A 138 13.79 23.88 -4.41
C HIS A 138 12.32 23.45 -4.52
N HIS A 139 12.00 22.25 -4.03
CA HIS A 139 10.64 21.72 -4.14
C HIS A 139 10.29 20.71 -3.04
N ILE A 140 9.00 20.60 -2.78
CA ILE A 140 8.41 19.62 -1.88
C ILE A 140 7.22 19.01 -2.61
N HIS A 141 7.27 17.70 -2.83
CA HIS A 141 6.18 16.95 -3.44
C HIS A 141 5.63 15.95 -2.41
N LEU A 142 4.36 16.07 -2.07
CA LEU A 142 3.70 15.20 -1.10
C LEU A 142 2.46 14.54 -1.69
N GLU A 143 2.26 13.29 -1.34
CA GLU A 143 1.06 12.53 -1.68
C GLU A 143 0.62 11.69 -0.49
N TYR A 144 -0.65 11.79 -0.12
CA TYR A 144 -1.24 11.05 1.01
C TYR A 144 -2.66 10.60 0.73
N TYR A 145 -3.02 9.43 1.26
CA TYR A 145 -4.43 8.97 1.28
C TYR A 145 -5.27 9.83 2.23
N THR A 146 -4.83 9.97 3.48
CA THR A 146 -5.50 10.76 4.51
C THR A 146 -4.65 11.94 4.93
N VAL A 147 -5.25 13.12 4.87
CA VAL A 147 -4.79 14.35 5.52
C VAL A 147 -5.93 14.82 6.42
N ARG A 148 -5.62 15.06 7.70
CA ARG A 148 -6.56 15.57 8.70
C ARG A 148 -6.32 17.07 8.97
N ASP A 149 -7.38 17.78 9.33
CA ASP A 149 -7.30 19.14 9.88
C ASP A 149 -7.30 19.08 11.42
N ASP A 150 -6.29 18.41 11.96
CA ASP A 150 -6.04 18.23 13.39
C ASP A 150 -4.70 18.87 13.79
N GLU A 151 -4.18 18.59 14.99
CA GLU A 151 -2.99 19.28 15.50
C GLU A 151 -1.76 19.01 14.61
N ILE A 152 -1.48 17.74 14.31
CA ILE A 152 -0.36 17.40 13.43
C ILE A 152 -0.60 17.85 11.99
N GLY A 153 -1.83 17.74 11.48
CA GLY A 153 -2.19 18.24 10.16
C GLY A 153 -1.93 19.74 10.00
N ARG A 154 -2.25 20.54 11.03
CA ARG A 154 -1.96 21.99 11.04
C ARG A 154 -0.47 22.29 11.11
N ARG A 155 0.32 21.52 11.84
CA ARG A 155 1.80 21.64 11.83
C ARG A 155 2.35 21.42 10.41
N PHE A 156 1.86 20.41 9.70
CA PHE A 156 2.22 20.19 8.30
C PHE A 156 1.77 21.36 7.42
N LYS A 157 0.52 21.82 7.57
CA LYS A 157 -0.01 22.98 6.85
C LYS A 157 0.90 24.20 6.98
N GLU A 158 1.24 24.57 8.21
CA GLU A 158 2.09 25.73 8.52
C GLU A 158 3.48 25.59 7.88
N ALA A 159 4.13 24.44 8.03
CA ALA A 159 5.44 24.20 7.43
C ALA A 159 5.43 24.29 5.89
N LEU A 160 4.36 23.81 5.24
CA LEU A 160 4.20 23.91 3.79
C LEU A 160 3.93 25.35 3.33
N ILE A 161 3.10 26.10 4.07
CA ILE A 161 2.83 27.52 3.82
C ILE A 161 4.12 28.34 3.92
N ASP A 162 4.90 28.13 4.98
CA ASP A 162 6.16 28.84 5.19
C ASP A 162 7.15 28.59 4.06
N LYS A 163 7.22 27.36 3.56
CA LYS A 163 8.09 27.00 2.43
C LYS A 163 7.62 27.58 1.11
N ALA A 164 6.31 27.55 0.84
CA ALA A 164 5.74 28.18 -0.35
C ALA A 164 6.02 29.69 -0.36
N ARG A 165 5.84 30.37 0.78
CA ARG A 165 6.16 31.80 0.94
C ARG A 165 7.65 32.11 0.80
N ALA A 166 8.52 31.18 1.17
CA ALA A 166 9.96 31.26 0.96
C ALA A 166 10.38 30.99 -0.51
N GLY A 167 9.42 30.72 -1.42
CA GLY A 167 9.67 30.50 -2.85
C GLY A 167 9.94 29.05 -3.23
N VAL A 168 9.82 28.09 -2.30
CA VAL A 168 9.94 26.65 -2.59
C VAL A 168 8.68 26.17 -3.32
N GLN A 169 8.84 25.38 -4.38
CA GLN A 169 7.69 24.83 -5.11
C GLN A 169 7.04 23.69 -4.31
N VAL A 170 5.88 23.95 -3.71
CA VAL A 170 5.16 22.95 -2.92
C VAL A 170 3.98 22.38 -3.71
N ARG A 171 3.93 21.06 -3.86
CA ARG A 171 2.82 20.32 -4.48
C ARG A 171 2.29 19.26 -3.54
N LEU A 172 0.98 19.23 -3.32
CA LEU A 172 0.31 18.24 -2.47
C LEU A 172 -0.85 17.56 -3.21
N ILE A 173 -0.79 16.23 -3.29
CA ILE A 173 -1.87 15.37 -3.74
C ILE A 173 -2.52 14.73 -2.51
N TYR A 174 -3.84 14.81 -2.39
CA TYR A 174 -4.59 14.12 -1.33
C TYR A 174 -5.74 13.30 -1.92
N ASP A 175 -6.00 12.09 -1.38
CA ASP A 175 -7.12 11.28 -1.86
C ASP A 175 -8.47 11.85 -1.42
N GLY A 176 -9.41 11.95 -2.36
CA GLY A 176 -10.71 12.56 -2.10
C GLY A 176 -11.60 11.80 -1.11
N VAL A 177 -11.48 10.47 -1.02
CA VAL A 177 -12.22 9.66 -0.04
C VAL A 177 -11.44 9.54 1.25
N GLY A 178 -10.12 9.34 1.20
CA GLY A 178 -9.29 9.23 2.40
C GLY A 178 -9.20 10.53 3.21
N SER A 179 -9.38 11.68 2.55
CA SER A 179 -9.35 13.02 3.14
C SER A 179 -10.71 13.74 3.05
N TYR A 180 -11.82 13.00 3.10
CA TYR A 180 -13.17 13.57 2.93
C TYR A 180 -13.54 14.60 4.03
N ASP A 181 -12.93 14.49 5.21
CA ASP A 181 -13.10 15.40 6.36
C ASP A 181 -12.19 16.63 6.29
N LEU A 182 -11.32 16.75 5.27
CA LEU A 182 -10.41 17.89 5.17
C LEU A 182 -11.19 19.19 4.92
N SER A 183 -10.99 20.19 5.79
CA SER A 183 -11.80 21.41 5.76
C SER A 183 -11.50 22.27 4.53
N ALA A 184 -12.52 22.96 4.01
CA ALA A 184 -12.35 23.92 2.92
C ALA A 184 -11.39 25.07 3.30
N SER A 185 -11.35 25.46 4.59
CA SER A 185 -10.41 26.47 5.11
C SER A 185 -8.97 25.97 5.01
N TYR A 186 -8.71 24.73 5.42
CA TYR A 186 -7.39 24.11 5.33
C TYR A 186 -6.85 24.14 3.89
N ILE A 187 -7.69 23.76 2.93
CA ILE A 187 -7.35 23.75 1.50
C ILE A 187 -7.15 25.19 0.98
N GLY A 188 -8.04 26.11 1.34
CA GLY A 188 -7.99 27.51 0.92
C GLY A 188 -6.71 28.21 1.40
N GLU A 189 -6.36 28.07 2.68
CA GLU A 189 -5.16 28.68 3.25
C GLU A 189 -3.85 28.19 2.60
N LEU A 190 -3.79 26.91 2.23
CA LEU A 190 -2.65 26.36 1.47
C LEU A 190 -2.58 26.96 0.07
N ALA A 191 -3.72 27.00 -0.64
CA ALA A 191 -3.79 27.55 -1.99
C ALA A 191 -3.41 29.04 -2.02
N ASP A 192 -3.93 29.82 -1.07
CA ASP A 192 -3.65 31.26 -0.93
C ASP A 192 -2.17 31.54 -0.63
N ALA A 193 -1.48 30.60 0.03
CA ALA A 193 -0.04 30.68 0.28
C ALA A 193 0.83 30.25 -0.92
N GLY A 194 0.23 29.78 -2.01
CA GLY A 194 0.94 29.34 -3.21
C GLY A 194 1.26 27.84 -3.27
N VAL A 195 0.68 27.02 -2.36
CA VAL A 195 0.78 25.56 -2.45
C VAL A 195 -0.11 25.05 -3.57
N MET A 196 0.46 24.26 -4.48
CA MET A 196 -0.29 23.65 -5.58
C MET A 196 -0.99 22.37 -5.09
N LEU A 197 -2.31 22.35 -5.15
CA LEU A 197 -3.12 21.26 -4.59
C LEU A 197 -3.84 20.47 -5.67
N GLN A 198 -3.88 19.15 -5.52
CA GLN A 198 -4.68 18.25 -6.36
C GLN A 198 -5.42 17.22 -5.52
N CYS A 199 -6.73 17.08 -5.78
CA CYS A 199 -7.54 16.02 -5.17
C CYS A 199 -7.55 14.79 -6.09
N PHE A 200 -7.01 13.67 -5.60
CA PHE A 200 -7.00 12.41 -6.33
C PHE A 200 -8.40 11.80 -6.35
N LEU A 201 -8.97 11.71 -7.55
CA LEU A 201 -10.32 11.17 -7.82
C LEU A 201 -11.38 11.68 -6.81
N PRO A 202 -11.81 12.96 -6.92
CA PRO A 202 -12.77 13.58 -6.01
C PRO A 202 -14.04 12.73 -5.84
N PRO A 203 -14.64 12.59 -4.64
CA PRO A 203 -15.69 11.59 -4.38
C PRO A 203 -16.88 11.69 -5.33
N ARG A 204 -17.33 12.92 -5.62
CA ARG A 204 -18.43 13.17 -6.57
C ARG A 204 -18.08 12.62 -7.96
N ASN A 205 -16.91 12.96 -8.48
CA ASN A 205 -16.45 12.50 -9.79
C ASN A 205 -16.23 10.98 -9.79
N ALA A 206 -15.60 10.44 -8.75
CA ALA A 206 -15.36 9.02 -8.58
C ALA A 206 -16.66 8.21 -8.52
N PHE A 207 -17.71 8.74 -7.89
CA PHE A 207 -19.03 8.12 -7.86
C PHE A 207 -19.65 8.05 -9.26
N PHE A 208 -19.72 9.18 -9.99
CA PHE A 208 -20.31 9.22 -11.32
C PHE A 208 -19.49 8.46 -12.38
N GLU A 209 -18.16 8.44 -12.24
CA GLU A 209 -17.25 7.70 -13.13
C GLU A 209 -17.13 6.21 -12.78
N LYS A 210 -17.75 5.77 -11.66
CA LYS A 210 -17.68 4.40 -11.12
C LYS A 210 -16.24 3.97 -10.82
N ARG A 211 -15.52 4.84 -10.11
CA ARG A 211 -14.10 4.72 -9.71
C ARG A 211 -13.91 4.87 -8.21
N ILE A 212 -14.96 4.71 -7.42
CA ILE A 212 -14.91 4.88 -5.96
C ILE A 212 -13.97 3.87 -5.29
N ASN A 213 -13.88 2.66 -5.86
CA ASN A 213 -12.99 1.60 -5.38
C ASN A 213 -11.51 1.80 -5.76
N TYR A 214 -11.20 2.74 -6.66
CA TYR A 214 -9.81 3.09 -6.99
C TYR A 214 -9.41 4.29 -6.17
N ARG A 215 -8.55 4.08 -5.18
CA ARG A 215 -8.08 5.11 -4.25
C ARG A 215 -6.57 5.20 -4.30
N ASN A 216 -6.05 6.42 -4.13
CA ASN A 216 -4.62 6.59 -3.96
C ASN A 216 -4.25 6.28 -2.52
N HIS A 217 -3.59 5.15 -2.31
CA HIS A 217 -3.19 4.71 -0.99
C HIS A 217 -1.67 4.89 -0.78
N ARG A 218 -1.00 5.64 -1.66
CA ARG A 218 0.42 5.95 -1.53
C ARG A 218 0.62 7.03 -0.47
N LYS A 219 1.77 6.97 0.19
CA LYS A 219 2.26 7.99 1.13
C LYS A 219 3.69 8.28 0.71
N ILE A 220 3.86 9.35 -0.07
CA ILE A 220 5.13 9.73 -0.67
C ILE A 220 5.43 11.16 -0.24
N VAL A 221 6.64 11.40 0.24
CA VAL A 221 7.18 12.75 0.37
C VAL A 221 8.52 12.78 -0.31
N VAL A 222 8.73 13.71 -1.24
CA VAL A 222 10.03 13.96 -1.87
C VAL A 222 10.43 15.40 -1.62
N ILE A 223 11.60 15.58 -1.01
CA ILE A 223 12.20 16.88 -0.70
C ILE A 223 13.40 17.09 -1.61
N ASP A 224 13.33 18.14 -2.42
CA ASP A 224 14.37 18.56 -3.37
C ASP A 224 14.83 17.48 -4.35
N GLY A 225 14.10 16.37 -4.47
CA GLY A 225 14.52 15.21 -5.26
C GLY A 225 15.67 14.42 -4.63
N LEU A 226 16.05 14.73 -3.38
CA LEU A 226 17.22 14.18 -2.69
C LEU A 226 16.86 13.26 -1.50
N VAL A 227 15.74 13.56 -0.84
CA VAL A 227 15.23 12.80 0.31
C VAL A 227 13.81 12.35 0.00
N GLY A 228 13.54 11.06 0.16
CA GLY A 228 12.24 10.45 -0.06
C GLY A 228 11.71 9.78 1.21
N PHE A 229 10.39 9.77 1.38
CA PHE A 229 9.71 9.04 2.45
C PHE A 229 8.62 8.14 1.86
N VAL A 230 8.49 6.94 2.42
CA VAL A 230 7.46 5.96 2.05
C VAL A 230 7.09 5.03 3.22
N GLY A 231 5.82 4.73 3.42
CA GLY A 231 5.37 3.76 4.43
C GLY A 231 3.87 3.79 4.71
N GLY A 232 3.45 3.27 5.86
CA GLY A 232 2.03 3.12 6.21
C GLY A 232 1.35 4.36 6.82
N ILE A 233 2.13 5.34 7.28
CA ILE A 233 1.67 6.49 8.09
C ILE A 233 1.05 7.59 7.21
N ASN A 234 -0.20 7.96 7.51
CA ASN A 234 -0.88 9.14 6.93
C ASN A 234 -0.62 10.40 7.78
N ILE A 235 -1.23 11.54 7.43
CA ILE A 235 -1.19 12.74 8.28
C ILE A 235 -2.45 12.79 9.15
N GLY A 236 -2.29 12.47 10.43
CA GLY A 236 -3.35 12.53 11.44
C GLY A 236 -2.88 12.22 12.87
N ASP A 237 -3.59 12.75 13.85
CA ASP A 237 -3.32 12.64 15.29
C ASP A 237 -3.46 11.20 15.80
N GLU A 238 -4.20 10.33 15.09
CA GLU A 238 -4.33 8.92 15.43
C GLU A 238 -2.99 8.18 15.42
N TYR A 239 -2.05 8.58 14.55
CA TYR A 239 -0.70 8.01 14.47
C TYR A 239 0.21 8.43 15.62
N LEU A 240 -0.19 9.46 16.39
CA LEU A 240 0.45 9.86 17.66
C LEU A 240 -0.19 9.16 18.87
N GLY A 241 -1.07 8.20 18.64
CA GLY A 241 -1.78 7.47 19.69
C GLY A 241 -2.90 8.27 20.37
N LYS A 242 -3.37 9.36 19.74
CA LYS A 242 -4.46 10.20 20.28
C LYS A 242 -5.86 9.61 20.03
N ASP A 243 -5.98 8.51 19.28
CA ASP A 243 -7.24 7.78 19.13
C ASP A 243 -7.53 6.95 20.39
N LYS A 244 -8.63 7.26 21.09
CA LYS A 244 -9.02 6.62 22.36
C LYS A 244 -9.33 5.13 22.23
N LYS A 245 -9.74 4.67 21.04
CA LYS A 245 -10.15 3.28 20.78
C LYS A 245 -8.95 2.44 20.33
N LEU A 246 -8.08 3.00 19.50
CA LEU A 246 -6.95 2.29 18.90
C LEU A 246 -5.68 2.39 19.73
N GLY A 247 -5.53 3.46 20.52
CA GLY A 247 -4.38 3.67 21.40
C GLY A 247 -3.09 3.85 20.59
N TYR A 248 -1.98 3.29 21.08
CA TYR A 248 -0.67 3.38 20.42
C TYR A 248 -0.73 2.85 18.98
N TRP A 249 -0.24 3.65 18.03
CA TRP A 249 -0.24 3.31 16.62
C TRP A 249 1.16 2.88 16.18
N ARG A 250 1.34 1.57 15.98
CA ARG A 250 2.61 1.00 15.51
C ARG A 250 2.58 0.88 13.99
N ASP A 251 3.46 1.59 13.31
CA ASP A 251 3.59 1.52 11.84
C ASP A 251 5.07 1.64 11.43
N THR A 252 5.41 1.30 10.19
CA THR A 252 6.78 1.38 9.68
C THR A 252 6.82 2.32 8.47
N HIS A 253 7.72 3.29 8.55
CA HIS A 253 8.03 4.23 7.47
C HIS A 253 9.51 4.20 7.17
N LEU A 254 9.88 4.51 5.93
CA LEU A 254 11.27 4.61 5.51
C LEU A 254 11.57 6.06 5.13
N GLN A 255 12.72 6.55 5.58
CA GLN A 255 13.41 7.68 4.98
C GLN A 255 14.53 7.15 4.09
N ILE A 256 14.53 7.55 2.82
CA ILE A 256 15.46 7.09 1.81
C ILE A 256 16.21 8.29 1.25
N THR A 257 17.53 8.16 1.12
CA THR A 257 18.37 9.08 0.34
C THR A 257 19.12 8.29 -0.72
N GLY A 258 19.30 8.88 -1.90
CA GLY A 258 19.94 8.21 -3.04
C GLY A 258 18.98 7.84 -4.16
N ASP A 259 19.42 6.99 -5.07
CA ASP A 259 18.82 6.79 -6.39
C ASP A 259 17.40 6.24 -6.39
N ALA A 260 16.97 5.55 -5.34
CA ALA A 260 15.59 5.12 -5.17
C ALA A 260 14.61 6.31 -5.05
N VAL A 261 15.09 7.50 -4.64
CA VAL A 261 14.27 8.73 -4.60
C VAL A 261 13.80 9.14 -6.00
N TYR A 262 14.59 8.86 -7.05
CA TYR A 262 14.13 9.09 -8.43
C TYR A 262 12.87 8.29 -8.77
N SER A 263 12.73 7.08 -8.23
CA SER A 263 11.55 6.25 -8.46
C SER A 263 10.33 6.77 -7.69
N LEU A 264 10.51 7.23 -6.45
CA LEU A 264 9.45 7.90 -5.69
C LEU A 264 8.98 9.17 -6.41
N GLN A 265 9.92 9.96 -6.92
CA GLN A 265 9.67 11.16 -7.70
C GLN A 265 8.94 10.84 -9.02
N ASP A 266 9.35 9.80 -9.75
CA ASP A 266 8.68 9.34 -10.98
C ASP A 266 7.22 8.92 -10.69
N VAL A 267 6.95 8.25 -9.57
CA VAL A 267 5.58 7.90 -9.18
C VAL A 267 4.76 9.15 -8.88
N PHE A 268 5.28 10.07 -8.05
CA PHE A 268 4.59 11.32 -7.75
C PHE A 268 4.27 12.13 -9.02
N MET A 269 5.24 12.29 -9.93
CA MET A 269 5.04 13.05 -11.17
C MET A 269 3.97 12.42 -12.08
N ARG A 270 3.81 11.08 -12.06
CA ARG A 270 2.73 10.40 -12.79
C ARG A 270 1.37 10.67 -12.16
N ASP A 271 1.28 10.64 -10.84
CA ASP A 271 0.04 10.91 -10.11
C ASP A 271 -0.34 12.40 -10.21
N TRP A 272 0.65 13.29 -10.25
CA TRP A 272 0.46 14.71 -10.54
C TRP A 272 -0.12 14.90 -11.95
N TRP A 273 0.47 14.27 -12.97
CA TRP A 273 -0.07 14.31 -14.33
C TRP A 273 -1.50 13.72 -14.40
N PHE A 274 -1.74 12.64 -13.68
CA PHE A 274 -3.05 11.97 -13.67
C PHE A 274 -4.15 12.90 -13.17
N THR A 275 -3.85 13.69 -12.13
CA THR A 275 -4.79 14.62 -11.46
C THR A 275 -4.86 15.98 -12.14
N SER A 276 -3.71 16.64 -12.34
CA SER A 276 -3.63 18.04 -12.83
C SER A 276 -3.62 18.19 -14.35
N ARG A 277 -3.20 17.15 -15.10
CA ARG A 277 -2.81 17.25 -16.53
C ARG A 277 -1.63 18.18 -16.81
N GLU A 278 -0.89 18.59 -15.79
CA GLU A 278 0.38 19.31 -15.91
C GLU A 278 1.53 18.30 -16.00
N ARG A 279 2.41 18.47 -16.99
CA ARG A 279 3.60 17.64 -17.13
C ARG A 279 4.76 18.28 -16.39
N LEU A 280 5.23 17.61 -15.35
CA LEU A 280 6.48 17.98 -14.67
C LEU A 280 7.66 17.45 -15.48
N SER A 281 8.52 18.35 -15.95
CA SER A 281 9.67 18.01 -16.80
C SER A 281 10.93 18.82 -16.47
N ASP A 282 10.94 19.55 -15.37
CA ASP A 282 12.14 20.27 -14.92
C ASP A 282 13.20 19.25 -14.48
N PRO A 283 14.39 19.20 -15.13
CA PRO A 283 15.46 18.31 -14.71
C PRO A 283 15.95 18.54 -13.28
N ALA A 284 15.69 19.72 -12.70
CA ALA A 284 15.99 20.02 -11.29
C ALA A 284 15.14 19.20 -10.30
N PHE A 285 14.08 18.52 -10.75
CA PHE A 285 13.34 17.55 -9.94
C PHE A 285 14.09 16.23 -9.74
N LEU A 286 15.12 15.95 -10.53
CA LEU A 286 15.90 14.71 -10.46
C LEU A 286 17.40 15.04 -10.36
N PRO A 287 17.84 15.78 -9.32
CA PRO A 287 19.24 16.17 -9.16
C PRO A 287 20.15 14.95 -8.98
N GLU A 288 21.44 15.09 -9.27
CA GLU A 288 22.41 14.01 -9.05
C GLU A 288 22.55 13.66 -7.56
N HIS A 289 22.63 12.37 -7.25
CA HIS A 289 22.86 11.88 -5.90
C HIS A 289 24.34 11.57 -5.65
N HIS A 290 24.83 11.93 -4.47
CA HIS A 290 26.16 11.57 -4.00
C HIS A 290 26.04 10.69 -2.77
N CYS A 291 25.89 9.38 -2.97
CA CYS A 291 25.67 8.45 -1.86
C CYS A 291 26.98 8.09 -1.17
N ARG A 292 26.88 7.88 0.14
CA ARG A 292 27.95 7.34 0.98
C ARG A 292 27.74 5.85 1.31
N SER A 293 26.59 5.32 0.90
CA SER A 293 26.17 3.95 1.15
C SER A 293 25.77 3.31 -0.18
N ASP A 294 26.01 2.01 -0.27
CA ASP A 294 25.80 1.19 -1.46
C ASP A 294 24.56 0.31 -1.31
N GLU A 295 23.63 0.62 -0.39
CA GLU A 295 22.42 -0.18 -0.18
C GLU A 295 21.63 -0.32 -1.47
N GLN A 296 21.14 -1.54 -1.73
CA GLN A 296 20.28 -1.79 -2.86
C GLN A 296 18.81 -1.65 -2.48
N VAL A 297 18.09 -0.84 -3.25
CA VAL A 297 16.67 -0.55 -3.05
C VAL A 297 15.96 -0.56 -4.41
N GLN A 298 14.79 -1.18 -4.44
CA GLN A 298 13.89 -1.11 -5.58
C GLN A 298 12.52 -0.62 -5.13
N ILE A 299 12.02 0.43 -5.76
CA ILE A 299 10.63 0.84 -5.58
C ILE A 299 9.75 0.00 -6.49
N VAL A 300 8.64 -0.52 -5.97
CA VAL A 300 7.65 -1.29 -6.73
C VAL A 300 6.30 -0.62 -6.55
N SER A 301 5.70 -0.21 -7.65
CA SER A 301 4.41 0.47 -7.69
C SER A 301 3.37 -0.40 -8.39
N SER A 302 2.19 -0.53 -7.79
CA SER A 302 1.03 -1.19 -8.41
C SER A 302 -0.19 -0.29 -8.38
N GLY A 303 -1.12 -0.55 -9.30
CA GLY A 303 -2.35 0.20 -9.41
C GLY A 303 -3.21 -0.24 -10.58
N PRO A 304 -4.47 0.21 -10.64
CA PRO A 304 -5.39 -0.09 -11.73
C PRO A 304 -4.95 0.52 -13.08
N ASP A 305 -3.90 1.32 -13.09
CA ASP A 305 -3.22 1.90 -14.25
C ASP A 305 -2.13 0.98 -14.84
N SER A 306 -1.69 -0.04 -14.10
CA SER A 306 -0.68 -1.02 -14.53
C SER A 306 -1.29 -2.30 -15.12
N SER A 307 -0.57 -2.91 -16.07
CA SER A 307 -0.94 -4.22 -16.64
C SER A 307 -0.48 -5.41 -15.79
N ALA A 308 0.46 -5.21 -14.88
CA ALA A 308 0.97 -6.24 -13.96
C ALA A 308 0.54 -5.91 -12.53
N ASP A 309 0.27 -6.94 -11.74
CA ASP A 309 -0.03 -6.80 -10.32
C ASP A 309 1.30 -6.89 -9.54
N ALA A 310 2.20 -5.92 -9.81
CA ALA A 310 3.62 -6.00 -9.52
C ALA A 310 3.95 -6.33 -8.05
N ILE A 311 3.24 -5.70 -7.09
CA ILE A 311 3.46 -5.97 -5.66
C ILE A 311 3.07 -7.41 -5.31
N LEU A 312 1.91 -7.90 -5.78
CA LEU A 312 1.46 -9.27 -5.58
C LEU A 312 2.45 -10.28 -6.20
N GLU A 313 2.87 -10.04 -7.44
CA GLU A 313 3.83 -10.88 -8.15
C GLU A 313 5.18 -10.92 -7.42
N CYS A 314 5.70 -9.78 -6.94
CA CYS A 314 6.93 -9.72 -6.16
C CYS A 314 6.81 -10.52 -4.85
N MET A 315 5.75 -10.27 -4.06
CA MET A 315 5.54 -10.96 -2.78
C MET A 315 5.40 -12.47 -2.98
N PHE A 316 4.60 -12.90 -3.95
CA PHE A 316 4.42 -14.33 -4.24
C PHE A 316 5.73 -15.01 -4.62
N ASN A 317 6.53 -14.41 -5.52
CA ASN A 317 7.78 -15.01 -5.94
C ASN A 317 8.83 -15.04 -4.81
N ALA A 318 8.85 -14.01 -3.94
CA ALA A 318 9.70 -14.02 -2.75
C ALA A 318 9.31 -15.17 -1.80
N ILE A 319 8.01 -15.30 -1.48
CA ILE A 319 7.47 -16.38 -0.65
C ILE A 319 7.79 -17.77 -1.25
N ALA A 320 7.67 -17.91 -2.57
CA ALA A 320 7.85 -19.18 -3.26
C ALA A 320 9.31 -19.70 -3.24
N VAL A 321 10.30 -18.82 -3.06
CA VAL A 321 11.72 -19.21 -2.99
C VAL A 321 12.29 -19.20 -1.58
N ALA A 322 11.46 -18.92 -0.56
CA ALA A 322 11.88 -18.88 0.83
C ALA A 322 12.42 -20.23 1.29
N LYS A 323 13.55 -20.21 1.99
CA LYS A 323 14.26 -21.41 2.48
C LYS A 323 14.23 -21.56 3.99
N SER A 324 14.16 -20.47 4.75
CA SER A 324 14.34 -20.48 6.20
C SER A 324 13.19 -19.83 6.97
N ARG A 325 12.75 -18.64 6.57
CA ARG A 325 11.73 -17.86 7.29
C ARG A 325 10.97 -16.88 6.42
N ILE A 326 9.71 -16.65 6.81
CA ILE A 326 8.86 -15.60 6.25
C ILE A 326 8.17 -14.88 7.41
N TYR A 327 8.46 -13.59 7.60
CA TYR A 327 7.85 -12.76 8.64
C TYR A 327 6.99 -11.68 8.01
N ILE A 328 5.73 -11.59 8.45
CA ILE A 328 4.74 -10.66 7.91
C ILE A 328 4.12 -9.85 9.05
N THR A 329 4.04 -8.55 8.86
CA THR A 329 3.18 -7.66 9.65
C THR A 329 2.22 -6.96 8.72
N THR A 330 0.92 -7.04 9.02
CA THR A 330 -0.13 -6.35 8.23
C THR A 330 -1.32 -6.03 9.13
N PRO A 331 -1.98 -4.86 8.97
CA PRO A 331 -3.22 -4.59 9.68
C PRO A 331 -4.36 -5.49 9.22
N TYR A 332 -4.35 -5.86 7.93
CA TYR A 332 -5.41 -6.64 7.28
C TYR A 332 -4.77 -7.81 6.54
N PHE A 333 -5.22 -9.02 6.87
CA PHE A 333 -4.71 -10.26 6.28
C PHE A 333 -5.86 -10.94 5.53
N ILE A 334 -6.10 -10.48 4.31
CA ILE A 334 -7.14 -11.01 3.41
C ILE A 334 -6.44 -11.40 2.09
N PRO A 335 -5.52 -12.38 2.14
CA PRO A 335 -4.58 -12.61 1.06
C PRO A 335 -5.27 -13.14 -0.20
N ASP A 336 -4.64 -12.88 -1.35
CA ASP A 336 -4.94 -13.60 -2.58
C ASP A 336 -4.65 -15.11 -2.43
N SER A 337 -5.33 -15.92 -3.24
CA SER A 337 -5.19 -17.37 -3.19
C SER A 337 -3.77 -17.88 -3.46
N SER A 338 -2.99 -17.19 -4.31
CA SER A 338 -1.59 -17.52 -4.56
C SER A 338 -0.70 -17.25 -3.34
N ILE A 339 -0.92 -16.13 -2.62
CA ILE A 339 -0.19 -15.82 -1.39
C ILE A 339 -0.54 -16.83 -0.30
N LEU A 340 -1.82 -17.12 -0.10
CA LEU A 340 -2.26 -18.10 0.89
C LEU A 340 -1.65 -19.49 0.62
N MET A 341 -1.69 -19.95 -0.64
CA MET A 341 -1.10 -21.22 -1.04
C MET A 341 0.41 -21.24 -0.85
N GLY A 342 1.10 -20.15 -1.22
CA GLY A 342 2.55 -20.02 -1.06
C GLY A 342 2.98 -20.10 0.40
N LEU A 343 2.32 -19.36 1.30
CA LEU A 343 2.63 -19.37 2.74
C LEU A 343 2.40 -20.75 3.36
N ARG A 344 1.28 -21.40 3.04
CA ARG A 344 0.98 -22.75 3.54
C ARG A 344 2.00 -23.78 3.04
N THR A 345 2.38 -23.69 1.76
CA THR A 345 3.38 -24.59 1.16
C THR A 345 4.75 -24.40 1.81
N ALA A 346 5.18 -23.15 2.04
CA ALA A 346 6.42 -22.84 2.71
C ALA A 346 6.45 -23.42 4.14
N ALA A 347 5.39 -23.18 4.94
CA ALA A 347 5.29 -23.70 6.30
C ALA A 347 5.31 -25.23 6.35
N LEU A 348 4.54 -25.90 5.49
CA LEU A 348 4.55 -27.37 5.37
C LEU A 348 5.90 -27.93 4.92
N SER A 349 6.71 -27.12 4.22
CA SER A 349 8.07 -27.48 3.80
C SER A 349 9.14 -27.19 4.87
N GLY A 350 8.75 -26.73 6.06
CA GLY A 350 9.65 -26.49 7.19
C GLY A 350 10.16 -25.05 7.33
N VAL A 351 9.67 -24.10 6.54
CA VAL A 351 9.99 -22.67 6.67
C VAL A 351 9.29 -22.07 7.90
N ASP A 352 9.99 -21.28 8.72
CA ASP A 352 9.40 -20.59 9.87
C ASP A 352 8.56 -19.40 9.40
N VAL A 353 7.24 -19.58 9.33
CA VAL A 353 6.31 -18.53 8.91
C VAL A 353 5.62 -17.92 10.12
N ARG A 354 5.79 -16.60 10.31
CA ARG A 354 5.19 -15.84 11.41
C ARG A 354 4.44 -14.62 10.90
N ILE A 355 3.23 -14.42 11.39
CA ILE A 355 2.35 -13.33 10.95
C ILE A 355 1.85 -12.56 12.17
N ILE A 356 2.08 -11.25 12.19
CA ILE A 356 1.52 -10.33 13.19
C ILE A 356 0.31 -9.62 12.57
N ILE A 357 -0.82 -9.70 13.27
CA ILE A 357 -2.06 -8.99 12.95
C ILE A 357 -2.58 -8.24 14.20
N PRO A 358 -3.34 -7.14 14.04
CA PRO A 358 -3.80 -6.34 15.17
C PRO A 358 -4.84 -7.06 16.04
N GLU A 359 -4.75 -6.93 17.37
CA GLU A 359 -5.83 -7.37 18.27
C GLU A 359 -7.08 -6.51 18.13
N VAL A 360 -6.90 -5.19 18.12
CA VAL A 360 -7.96 -4.20 17.94
C VAL A 360 -7.85 -3.61 16.55
N SER A 361 -8.96 -3.47 15.83
CA SER A 361 -8.99 -2.87 14.48
C SER A 361 -9.95 -1.69 14.39
N ASP A 362 -9.63 -0.78 13.49
CA ASP A 362 -10.46 0.29 12.98
C ASP A 362 -11.76 -0.23 12.31
N SER A 363 -11.74 -1.41 11.69
CA SER A 363 -12.90 -2.04 11.03
C SER A 363 -13.18 -3.46 11.50
N LYS A 364 -14.33 -3.66 12.16
CA LYS A 364 -14.78 -5.00 12.60
C LYS A 364 -14.98 -5.98 11.44
N LEU A 365 -15.48 -5.50 10.30
CA LEU A 365 -15.71 -6.34 9.13
C LEU A 365 -14.39 -6.90 8.58
N VAL A 366 -13.38 -6.03 8.44
CA VAL A 366 -12.04 -6.40 7.94
C VAL A 366 -11.31 -7.29 8.94
N MET A 367 -11.50 -7.05 10.24
CA MET A 367 -11.00 -7.92 11.30
C MET A 367 -11.59 -9.33 11.20
N PHE A 368 -12.91 -9.48 11.09
CA PHE A 368 -13.53 -10.81 10.94
C PHE A 368 -13.13 -11.49 9.64
N ALA A 369 -12.98 -10.74 8.54
CA ALA A 369 -12.46 -11.29 7.30
C ALA A 369 -11.02 -11.82 7.48
N SER A 370 -10.16 -11.08 8.19
CA SER A 370 -8.79 -11.52 8.48
C SER A 370 -8.75 -12.77 9.37
N LEU A 371 -9.56 -12.79 10.43
CA LEU A 371 -9.67 -13.95 11.34
C LEU A 371 -10.20 -15.21 10.64
N SER A 372 -10.98 -15.06 9.58
CA SER A 372 -11.52 -16.19 8.81
C SER A 372 -10.47 -17.08 8.12
N TYR A 373 -9.23 -16.60 8.00
CA TYR A 373 -8.10 -17.36 7.44
C TYR A 373 -7.23 -18.01 8.53
N VAL A 374 -7.33 -17.56 9.78
CA VAL A 374 -6.37 -17.93 10.84
C VAL A 374 -6.36 -19.44 11.13
N GLU A 375 -7.53 -20.08 11.15
CA GLU A 375 -7.62 -21.52 11.39
C GLU A 375 -6.87 -22.34 10.34
N ASP A 376 -7.00 -21.97 9.06
CA ASP A 376 -6.28 -22.60 7.93
C ASP A 376 -4.76 -22.40 8.03
N LEU A 377 -4.33 -21.22 8.52
CA LEU A 377 -2.91 -20.89 8.72
C LEU A 377 -2.30 -21.73 9.85
N LEU A 378 -2.94 -21.71 11.03
CA LEU A 378 -2.49 -22.44 12.21
C LEU A 378 -2.42 -23.95 11.94
N ALA A 379 -3.41 -24.51 11.23
CA ALA A 379 -3.42 -25.91 10.84
C ALA A 379 -2.28 -26.29 9.87
N SER A 380 -1.70 -25.32 9.16
CA SER A 380 -0.57 -25.52 8.24
C SER A 380 0.79 -25.28 8.91
N GLY A 381 0.83 -25.04 10.23
CA GLY A 381 2.06 -24.77 10.97
C GLY A 381 2.51 -23.30 10.99
N ILE A 382 1.74 -22.38 10.39
CA ILE A 382 2.03 -20.95 10.41
C ILE A 382 1.69 -20.39 11.80
N ARG A 383 2.60 -19.60 12.38
CA ARG A 383 2.41 -18.99 13.70
C ARG A 383 1.78 -17.61 13.55
N VAL A 384 0.62 -17.39 14.18
CA VAL A 384 -0.11 -16.12 14.09
C VAL A 384 -0.10 -15.43 15.45
N TYR A 385 0.29 -14.16 15.47
CA TYR A 385 0.44 -13.32 16.65
C TYR A 385 -0.53 -12.16 16.61
N ARG A 386 -1.17 -11.87 17.74
CA ARG A 386 -2.11 -10.76 17.91
C ARG A 386 -1.43 -9.65 18.71
N TYR A 387 -1.28 -8.49 18.08
CA TYR A 387 -0.62 -7.32 18.69
C TYR A 387 -1.57 -6.59 19.65
N ARG A 388 -1.19 -6.46 20.92
CA ARG A 388 -2.05 -5.98 22.03
C ARG A 388 -1.69 -4.60 22.58
N LYS A 389 -0.55 -4.01 22.19
CA LYS A 389 -0.12 -2.69 22.69
C LYS A 389 -0.96 -1.53 22.11
N GLY A 390 -1.75 -1.79 21.06
CA GLY A 390 -2.55 -0.81 20.36
C GLY A 390 -2.89 -1.33 18.95
N PHE A 391 -2.90 -0.46 17.95
CA PHE A 391 -3.13 -0.83 16.56
C PHE A 391 -1.81 -0.96 15.80
N ILE A 392 -1.54 -2.15 15.25
CA ILE A 392 -0.41 -2.37 14.35
C ILE A 392 -0.86 -2.21 12.89
N HIS A 393 -0.29 -1.22 12.23
CA HIS A 393 -0.63 -0.83 10.87
C HIS A 393 0.59 -0.89 9.92
N SER A 394 1.71 -1.46 10.36
CA SER A 394 2.85 -1.75 9.48
C SER A 394 2.47 -2.70 8.33
N LYS A 395 3.09 -2.51 7.15
CA LYS A 395 2.99 -3.42 6.01
C LYS A 395 4.40 -3.92 5.64
N VAL A 396 4.83 -4.95 6.35
CA VAL A 396 6.20 -5.46 6.29
C VAL A 396 6.17 -6.94 5.91
N LEU A 397 6.99 -7.31 4.93
CA LEU A 397 7.31 -8.70 4.58
C LEU A 397 8.82 -8.87 4.64
N ILE A 398 9.32 -9.86 5.36
CA ILE A 398 10.74 -10.25 5.40
C ILE A 398 10.83 -11.69 4.95
N VAL A 399 11.67 -11.96 3.95
CA VAL A 399 11.93 -13.32 3.45
C VAL A 399 13.41 -13.62 3.60
N ASP A 400 13.73 -14.59 4.44
CA ASP A 400 15.11 -15.04 4.71
C ASP A 400 16.06 -13.88 5.05
N LYS A 401 17.26 -13.89 4.44
CA LYS A 401 18.14 -12.74 4.24
C LYS A 401 18.14 -12.32 2.77
N LEU A 402 17.05 -12.63 2.07
CA LEU A 402 16.90 -12.40 0.65
C LEU A 402 16.42 -10.97 0.45
N LEU A 403 15.21 -10.64 0.90
CA LEU A 403 14.65 -9.29 0.78
C LEU A 403 13.69 -8.96 1.91
N ALA A 404 13.51 -7.67 2.15
CA ALA A 404 12.39 -7.12 2.90
C ALA A 404 11.56 -6.19 2.01
N SER A 405 10.25 -6.12 2.26
CA SER A 405 9.32 -5.19 1.63
C SER A 405 8.66 -4.34 2.70
N VAL A 406 8.72 -3.02 2.55
CA VAL A 406 8.03 -2.04 3.41
C VAL A 406 7.31 -1.05 2.52
N GLY A 407 6.06 -0.71 2.81
CA GLY A 407 5.33 0.21 1.97
C GLY A 407 3.91 0.47 2.42
N THR A 408 3.04 0.67 1.44
CA THR A 408 1.66 1.11 1.67
C THR A 408 0.66 -0.03 1.49
N ALA A 409 1.02 -1.07 0.72
CA ALA A 409 0.14 -2.17 0.36
C ALA A 409 -0.10 -3.11 1.55
N ASN A 410 -1.36 -3.25 1.97
CA ASN A 410 -1.74 -4.31 2.89
C ASN A 410 -1.72 -5.67 2.19
N MET A 411 -1.75 -6.74 2.98
CA MET A 411 -1.94 -8.11 2.45
C MET A 411 -3.44 -8.39 2.18
N ASP A 412 -4.10 -7.55 1.38
CA ASP A 412 -5.52 -7.64 1.05
C ASP A 412 -5.85 -7.48 -0.45
N MET A 413 -7.05 -7.90 -0.85
CA MET A 413 -7.47 -7.91 -2.25
C MET A 413 -7.58 -6.49 -2.82
N ARG A 414 -7.96 -5.50 -2.01
CA ARG A 414 -8.01 -4.09 -2.46
C ARG A 414 -6.63 -3.53 -2.76
N SER A 415 -5.63 -3.77 -1.93
CA SER A 415 -4.26 -3.29 -2.12
C SER A 415 -3.64 -3.93 -3.36
N PHE A 416 -3.84 -5.23 -3.57
CA PHE A 416 -3.26 -5.92 -4.73
C PHE A 416 -3.87 -5.52 -6.07
N PHE A 417 -5.17 -5.23 -6.10
CA PHE A 417 -5.86 -5.09 -7.38
C PHE A 417 -6.48 -3.72 -7.62
N SER A 418 -6.94 -3.01 -6.58
CA SER A 418 -7.80 -1.83 -6.72
C SER A 418 -7.15 -0.51 -6.34
N ASN A 419 -6.32 -0.48 -5.30
CA ASN A 419 -5.65 0.73 -4.86
C ASN A 419 -4.41 1.02 -5.70
N PHE A 420 -4.04 2.29 -5.77
CA PHE A 420 -2.69 2.69 -6.13
C PHE A 420 -1.83 2.54 -4.88
N GLU A 421 -0.82 1.68 -4.96
CA GLU A 421 0.05 1.30 -3.85
C GLU A 421 1.52 1.42 -4.26
N LEU A 422 2.41 1.44 -3.28
CA LEU A 422 3.85 1.48 -3.48
C LEU A 422 4.58 0.83 -2.31
N ASN A 423 5.57 -0.01 -2.63
CA ASN A 423 6.49 -0.61 -1.66
C ASN A 423 7.95 -0.36 -2.06
N ALA A 424 8.82 -0.24 -1.06
CA ALA A 424 10.27 -0.36 -1.22
C ALA A 424 10.69 -1.80 -0.91
N LEU A 425 11.41 -2.42 -1.84
CA LEU A 425 12.14 -3.66 -1.63
C LEU A 425 13.57 -3.32 -1.23
N LEU A 426 13.99 -3.90 -0.11
CA LEU A 426 15.29 -3.69 0.52
C LEU A 426 16.08 -5.00 0.45
N PHE A 427 17.33 -4.89 0.03
CA PHE A 427 18.22 -6.05 -0.15
C PHE A 427 19.47 -5.97 0.73
N ASP A 428 19.68 -4.83 1.38
CA ASP A 428 20.81 -4.64 2.29
C ASP A 428 20.61 -5.42 3.59
N LYS A 429 21.67 -6.12 4.00
CA LYS A 429 21.65 -7.02 5.16
C LYS A 429 21.42 -6.26 6.47
N ASP A 430 22.09 -5.13 6.68
CA ASP A 430 22.03 -4.42 7.94
C ASP A 430 20.65 -3.78 8.14
N THR A 431 20.06 -3.25 7.06
CA THR A 431 18.69 -2.74 7.07
C THR A 431 17.67 -3.87 7.29
N MET A 432 17.86 -5.04 6.68
CA MET A 432 17.00 -6.20 6.93
C MET A 432 17.12 -6.74 8.36
N ASP A 433 18.34 -6.84 8.91
CA ASP A 433 18.58 -7.30 10.28
C ASP A 433 17.93 -6.32 11.29
N LYS A 434 17.89 -5.01 11.02
CA LYS A 434 17.13 -4.01 11.82
C LYS A 434 15.62 -4.25 11.75
N LEU A 435 15.06 -4.46 10.55
CA LEU A 435 13.62 -4.75 10.39
C LEU A 435 13.23 -6.04 11.10
N GLU A 436 14.09 -7.06 11.07
CA GLU A 436 13.87 -8.30 11.81
C GLU A 436 13.89 -8.08 13.32
N ALA A 437 14.85 -7.28 13.83
CA ALA A 437 14.89 -6.93 15.24
C ALA A 437 13.60 -6.21 15.70
N GLU A 438 13.09 -5.30 14.88
CA GLU A 438 11.82 -4.62 15.14
C GLU A 438 10.62 -5.57 15.11
N PHE A 439 10.57 -6.49 14.15
CA PHE A 439 9.55 -7.53 14.11
C PHE A 439 9.55 -8.40 15.38
N MET A 440 10.73 -8.77 15.85
CA MET A 440 10.88 -9.54 17.10
C MET A 440 10.50 -8.73 18.34
N ASN A 441 10.76 -7.42 18.35
CA ASN A 441 10.29 -6.51 19.40
C ASN A 441 8.75 -6.40 19.41
N ASP A 442 8.12 -6.34 18.23
CA ASP A 442 6.67 -6.34 18.13
C ASP A 442 6.05 -7.66 18.62
N ILE A 443 6.70 -8.82 18.39
CA ILE A 443 6.29 -10.12 18.98
C ILE A 443 6.23 -10.06 20.51
N ALA A 444 7.15 -9.37 21.18
CA ALA A 444 7.11 -9.23 22.65
C ALA A 444 5.83 -8.49 23.12
N GLY A 445 5.28 -7.62 22.26
CA GLY A 445 4.00 -6.96 22.44
C GLY A 445 2.79 -7.76 21.97
N CYS A 446 2.95 -9.03 21.59
CA CYS A 446 1.87 -9.89 21.10
C CYS A 446 1.51 -11.02 22.07
N TYR A 447 0.41 -11.71 21.77
CA TYR A 447 0.17 -13.08 22.20
C TYR A 447 0.04 -13.99 20.97
N GLU A 448 0.53 -15.21 21.07
CA GLU A 448 0.45 -16.21 20.00
C GLU A 448 -0.91 -16.92 20.03
N LEU A 449 -1.56 -17.04 18.87
CA LEU A 449 -2.77 -17.83 18.73
C LEU A 449 -2.44 -19.31 18.63
N LYS A 450 -3.08 -20.13 19.46
CA LYS A 450 -3.00 -21.58 19.37
C LYS A 450 -4.22 -22.15 18.67
N LEU A 451 -4.02 -23.16 17.83
CA LEU A 451 -5.10 -23.82 17.10
C LEU A 451 -6.19 -24.37 18.04
N SER A 452 -5.78 -24.98 19.16
CA SER A 452 -6.70 -25.52 20.17
C SER A 452 -7.57 -24.45 20.83
N GLU A 453 -7.03 -23.25 21.04
CA GLU A 453 -7.75 -22.14 21.67
C GLU A 453 -8.65 -21.44 20.65
N PHE A 454 -8.16 -21.25 19.42
CA PHE A 454 -8.91 -20.59 18.35
C PHE A 454 -10.09 -21.45 17.86
N GLY A 455 -9.96 -22.79 17.91
CA GLY A 455 -11.04 -23.72 17.55
C GLY A 455 -12.28 -23.62 18.46
N GLU A 456 -12.09 -23.24 19.72
CA GLU A 456 -13.15 -23.14 20.75
C GLU A 456 -13.90 -21.80 20.73
N ARG A 457 -13.58 -20.90 19.79
CA ARG A 457 -14.22 -19.59 19.70
C ARG A 457 -15.76 -19.71 19.50
N PRO A 458 -16.55 -18.77 20.03
CA PRO A 458 -18.01 -18.85 20.00
C PRO A 458 -18.62 -18.97 18.59
N ARG A 459 -19.77 -19.63 18.48
CA ARG A 459 -20.47 -19.84 17.19
C ARG A 459 -20.82 -18.53 16.47
N TRP A 460 -21.14 -17.47 17.22
CA TRP A 460 -21.43 -16.16 16.62
C TRP A 460 -20.20 -15.56 15.94
N GLN A 461 -19.01 -15.77 16.50
CA GLN A 461 -17.76 -15.31 15.92
C GLN A 461 -17.46 -16.09 14.64
N LYS A 462 -17.58 -17.43 14.66
CA LYS A 462 -17.43 -18.27 13.46
C LYS A 462 -18.37 -17.85 12.33
N ALA A 463 -19.64 -17.58 12.65
CA ALA A 463 -20.61 -17.11 11.66
C ALA A 463 -20.23 -15.73 11.07
N SER A 464 -19.71 -14.82 11.90
CA SER A 464 -19.26 -13.49 11.48
C SER A 464 -18.03 -13.58 10.57
N GLU A 465 -17.07 -14.45 10.89
CA GLU A 465 -15.89 -14.74 10.06
C GLU A 465 -16.29 -15.30 8.69
N VAL A 466 -17.22 -16.25 8.64
CA VAL A 466 -17.71 -16.81 7.36
C VAL A 466 -18.39 -15.74 6.51
N ALA A 467 -19.30 -14.95 7.10
CA ALA A 467 -19.98 -13.87 6.39
C ALA A 467 -18.98 -12.83 5.85
N ALA A 468 -17.98 -12.46 6.66
CA ALA A 468 -16.94 -11.53 6.25
C ALA A 468 -16.03 -12.11 5.15
N ARG A 469 -15.70 -13.41 5.21
CA ARG A 469 -14.91 -14.11 4.18
C ARG A 469 -15.59 -14.10 2.81
N MET A 470 -16.92 -14.16 2.76
CA MET A 470 -17.66 -14.04 1.50
C MET A 470 -17.54 -12.65 0.88
N LEU A 471 -17.26 -11.62 1.68
CA LEU A 471 -17.04 -10.24 1.24
C LEU A 471 -15.56 -9.92 1.00
N ALA A 472 -14.63 -10.79 1.40
CA ALA A 472 -13.18 -10.62 1.23
C ALA A 472 -12.73 -10.15 -0.18
N PRO A 473 -13.33 -10.60 -1.30
CA PRO A 473 -12.93 -10.13 -2.65
C PRO A 473 -13.21 -8.63 -2.90
N LEU A 474 -14.01 -8.00 -2.05
CA LEU A 474 -14.36 -6.58 -2.07
C LEU A 474 -13.61 -5.77 -1.00
N LEU A 475 -12.87 -6.44 -0.10
CA LEU A 475 -12.19 -5.86 1.05
C LEU A 475 -10.69 -5.66 0.85
#